data_AF-A0A0K0GBL2-F1
#
_entry.id   AF-A0A0K0GBL2-F1
#
_cell.length_a   1.000
_cell.length_b   1.000
_cell.length_c   1.000
_cell.angle_alpha   90.00
_cell.angle_beta   90.00
_cell.angle_gamma   90.00
#
_symmetry.space_group_name_H-M   'P 1'
#
loop_
_entity.id
_entity.type
_entity.pdbx_description
1 polymer ?
#
loop_
_entity_poly.entity_id
_entity_poly.type
_entity_poly.pdbx_seq_one_letter_code
_entity_poly.pdbx_strand_id
1 'polypeptide(L)' 'MKTFLVLLLGLVGIIIGATLYAIENDGAAFITKFIFKLCGLLIFVGTTFFVQKYWKSIELIS' A
#
# COMPACT_ATOMS: atom_id res chain seq x y z
N MET A 1 13.23 7.34 -12.45
CA MET A 1 12.84 8.54 -11.66
C MET A 1 11.35 8.60 -11.36
N LYS A 2 10.44 8.47 -12.35
CA LYS A 2 8.98 8.57 -12.12
C LYS A 2 8.43 7.55 -11.09
N THR A 3 8.89 6.30 -11.14
CA THR A 3 8.47 5.24 -10.19
C THR A 3 8.88 5.51 -8.75
N PHE A 4 10.06 6.10 -8.55
CA PHE A 4 10.56 6.45 -7.22
C PHE A 4 9.71 7.54 -6.56
N LEU A 5 9.30 8.56 -7.34
CA LEU A 5 8.40 9.61 -6.87
C LEU A 5 7.02 9.07 -6.50
N VAL A 6 6.48 8.12 -7.27
CA VAL A 6 5.18 7.49 -6.96
C VAL A 6 5.26 6.67 -5.67
N LEU A 7 6.34 5.92 -5.47
CA LEU A 7 6.56 5.17 -4.24
C LEU A 7 6.69 6.10 -3.02
N LEU A 8 7.40 7.21 -3.18
CA LEU A 8 7.59 8.20 -2.12
C LEU A 8 6.27 8.90 -1.77
N LEU A 9 5.46 9.25 -2.77
CA LEU A 9 4.13 9.83 -2.56
C LEU A 9 3.19 8.86 -1.84
N GLY A 10 3.24 7.57 -2.21
CA GLY A 10 2.48 6.51 -1.54
C GLY A 10 2.90 6.32 -0.09
N LEU A 11 4.20 6.38 0.19
CA LEU A 11 4.75 6.30 1.56
C LEU A 11 4.29 7.47 2.43
N VAL A 12 4.31 8.69 1.88
CA VAL A 12 3.81 9.89 2.57
C VAL A 12 2.32 9.77 2.88
N GLY A 13 1.50 9.28 1.93
CA GLY A 13 0.07 9.05 2.15
C GLY A 13 -0.22 8.02 3.25
N ILE A 14 0.57 6.94 3.31
CA ILE A 14 0.48 5.92 4.36
C ILE A 14 0.83 6.53 5.73
N ILE A 15 1.90 7.31 5.82
CA ILE A 15 2.34 7.95 7.07
C ILE A 15 1.28 8.95 7.56
N ILE A 16 0.76 9.81 6.69
CA ILE A 16 -0.26 10.79 7.07
C ILE A 16 -1.54 10.10 7.54
N GLY A 17 -1.99 9.05 6.82
CA GLY A 17 -3.15 8.25 7.22
C GLY A 17 -2.93 7.53 8.56
N ALA A 18 -1.72 7.01 8.81
CA ALA A 18 -1.35 6.41 10.09
C ALA A 18 -1.42 7.41 11.24
N THR A 19 -0.87 8.60 11.02
CA THR A 19 -0.76 9.64 12.06
C THR A 19 -2.13 10.23 12.40
N LEU A 20 -2.97 10.55 11.40
CA LEU A 20 -4.33 11.05 11.60
C LEU A 20 -5.21 10.03 12.34
N TYR A 21 -5.11 8.76 11.94
CA TYR A 21 -5.87 7.69 12.57
C TYR A 21 -5.39 7.47 14.01
N ALA A 22 -4.09 7.58 14.29
CA ALA A 22 -3.49 7.34 15.62
C ALA A 22 -3.86 8.41 16.65
N ILE A 23 -4.05 9.66 16.22
CA ILE A 23 -4.48 10.76 17.09
C ILE A 23 -5.91 10.53 17.63
N GLU A 24 -6.72 9.71 16.95
CA GLU A 24 -8.12 9.47 17.31
C GLU A 24 -8.34 8.29 18.29
N ASN A 25 -7.32 7.47 18.58
CA ASN A 25 -7.55 6.18 19.25
C ASN A 25 -6.32 5.70 20.05
N ASP A 26 -6.16 6.21 21.27
CA ASP A 26 -5.13 5.79 22.25
C ASP A 26 -5.41 4.37 22.84
N GLY A 27 -5.46 3.32 22.02
CA GLY A 27 -5.74 1.96 22.50
C GLY A 27 -5.06 0.86 21.71
N ALA A 28 -4.57 -0.20 22.36
CA ALA A 28 -3.89 -1.32 21.70
C ALA A 28 -4.70 -1.95 20.53
N ALA A 29 -6.03 -1.92 20.60
CA ALA A 29 -6.93 -2.39 19.54
C ALA A 29 -6.82 -1.56 18.24
N PHE A 30 -6.38 -0.30 18.34
CA PHE A 30 -6.13 0.58 17.22
C PHE A 30 -4.93 0.14 16.40
N ILE A 31 -3.81 -0.11 17.06
CA ILE A 31 -2.56 -0.56 16.42
C ILE A 31 -2.81 -1.85 15.66
N THR A 32 -3.56 -2.79 16.25
CA THR A 32 -3.90 -4.06 15.60
C THR A 32 -4.76 -3.84 14.35
N LYS A 33 -5.80 -2.99 14.40
CA LYS A 33 -6.64 -2.67 13.23
C LYS A 33 -5.85 -1.94 12.13
N PHE A 34 -4.95 -1.04 12.52
CA PHE A 34 -4.10 -0.32 11.58
C PHE A 34 -3.12 -1.26 10.87
N ILE A 35 -2.42 -2.13 11.61
CA ILE A 35 -1.52 -3.15 11.04
C ILE A 35 -2.28 -4.08 10.09
N PHE A 36 -3.50 -4.52 10.47
CA PHE A 36 -4.31 -5.38 9.61
C PHE A 36 -4.69 -4.68 8.29
N LYS A 37 -5.11 -3.41 8.35
CA LYS A 37 -5.40 -2.61 7.15
C LYS A 37 -4.15 -2.39 6.30
N LEU A 38 -3.00 -2.15 6.93
CA LEU A 38 -1.72 -1.98 6.25
C LEU A 38 -1.29 -3.26 5.51
N CYS A 39 -1.40 -4.42 6.17
CA CYS A 39 -1.14 -5.72 5.56
C CYS A 39 -2.09 -5.98 4.38
N GLY A 40 -3.39 -5.68 4.54
CA GLY A 40 -4.36 -5.79 3.45
C GLY A 40 -4.01 -4.91 2.25
N LEU A 41 -3.59 -3.67 2.49
CA LEU A 41 -3.14 -2.75 1.45
C LEU A 41 -1.89 -3.28 0.73
N LEU A 42 -0.90 -3.79 1.47
CA LEU A 42 0.32 -4.36 0.90
C LEU A 42 0.02 -5.58 0.02
N ILE A 43 -0.86 -6.47 0.47
CA ILE A 43 -1.30 -7.62 -0.32
C ILE A 43 -2.01 -7.12 -1.59
N PHE A 44 -2.94 -6.18 -1.47
CA PHE A 44 -3.69 -5.65 -2.61
C PHE A 44 -2.77 -5.02 -3.66
N VAL A 45 -1.82 -4.17 -3.23
CA VAL A 45 -0.82 -3.55 -4.11
C VAL A 45 0.09 -4.62 -4.73
N GLY A 46 0.53 -5.61 -3.95
CA GLY A 46 1.33 -6.73 -4.45
C GLY A 46 0.60 -7.54 -5.51
N THR A 47 -0.68 -7.87 -5.29
CA THR A 47 -1.51 -8.61 -6.24
C THR A 47 -1.75 -7.80 -7.50
N THR A 48 -2.10 -6.51 -7.41
CA THR A 48 -2.28 -5.65 -8.59
C THR A 48 -0.99 -5.50 -9.39
N PHE A 49 0.15 -5.32 -8.73
CA PHE A 49 1.45 -5.27 -9.40
C PHE A 49 1.79 -6.59 -10.10
N PHE A 50 1.54 -7.72 -9.44
CA PHE A 50 1.78 -9.05 -10.01
C PHE A 50 0.90 -9.30 -11.24
N VAL A 51 -0.40 -8.98 -11.15
CA VAL A 51 -1.34 -9.09 -12.26
C VAL A 51 -0.93 -8.19 -13.44
N GLN A 52 -0.57 -6.93 -13.19
CA GLN A 52 -0.09 -6.03 -14.24
C GLN A 52 1.19 -6.54 -14.91
N LYS A 53 2.13 -7.08 -14.13
CA LYS A 53 3.38 -7.67 -14.65
C LYS A 53 3.10 -8.91 -15.49
N TYR A 54 2.17 -9.75 -15.05
CA TYR A 54 1.76 -10.95 -15.77
C TYR A 54 1.07 -10.61 -17.10
N TRP A 55 0.15 -9.64 -17.10
CA TRP A 55 -0.51 -9.21 -18.33
C TRP A 55 0.45 -8.58 -19.33
N LYS A 56 1.36 -7.69 -18.89
CA LYS A 56 2.41 -7.15 -19.76
C LYS A 56 3.33 -8.23 -20.31
N SER A 57 3.59 -9.29 -19.55
CA SER A 57 4.39 -10.42 -20.03
C SER A 57 3.66 -11.22 -21.13
N ILE A 58 2.34 -11.34 -21.05
CA ILE A 58 1.54 -12.01 -22.09
C ILE A 58 1.49 -11.17 -23.36
N GLU A 59 1.30 -9.86 -23.22
CA GLU A 59 1.22 -8.89 -24.33
C GLU A 59 2.55 -8.75 -25.11
N LEU A 60 3.69 -9.08 -24.48
CA LEU A 60 5.00 -9.12 -25.14
C LEU A 60 5.27 -10.40 -25.93
N ILE A 61 4.45 -11.44 -25.76
CA ILE A 61 4.63 -12.76 -26.39
C ILE A 61 3.67 -12.93 -27.59
N SER A 62 2.59 -12.15 -27.68
CA SER A 62 1.65 -12.14 -28.82
C SER A 62 2.05 -11.14 -29.89
#